data_AF-A0A7C5DAJ2-F1
#
_entry.id   AF-A0A7C5DAJ2-F1
#
_cell.length_a   1.000
_cell.length_b   1.000
_cell.length_c   1.000
_cell.angle_alpha   90.00
_cell.angle_beta   90.00
_cell.angle_gamma   90.00
#
_symmetry.space_group_name_H-M   'P 1'
#
loop_
_entity.id
_entity.type
_entity.pdbx_description
1 polymer ?
#
loop_
_entity_poly.entity_id
_entity_poly.type
_entity_poly.pdbx_seq_one_letter_code
_entity_poly.pdbx_strand_id
1 'polypeptide(L)'
;MVNRDYVKKCPECGGINLFFNKEKGEVICKDCGLVVEEKMVDFGQEWREFDSEQSERRRRTGAPTTYTQYDQGLGTEVGRKADLYSLGKKSKNKFFRLRKWQYRISTAIERNLKLALAELKRVSSYLKLPKSVEEEAARIYTMAVQRGLVRGRSMESVVAGALYAACRRHEVPRTLDELSEASGIEKKEVGRTYRFITRELQISI
;
A
#
# COMPACT_ATOMS: atom_id res chain seq x y z
N MET A 1 -5.81 5.68 15.56
CA MET A 1 -6.59 6.74 14.89
C MET A 1 -6.47 7.97 15.77
N VAL A 2 -5.57 8.89 15.43
CA VAL A 2 -5.48 10.16 16.15
C VAL A 2 -6.65 11.00 15.65
N ASN A 3 -7.64 11.24 16.52
CA ASN A 3 -8.71 12.20 16.25
C ASN A 3 -8.04 13.57 16.12
N ARG A 4 -7.75 14.00 14.89
CA ARG A 4 -7.31 15.37 14.62
C ARG A 4 -8.56 16.22 14.57
N ASP A 5 -8.92 16.81 15.70
CA ASP A 5 -9.84 17.93 15.74
C ASP A 5 -9.13 19.14 15.12
N TYR A 6 -9.14 19.21 13.79
CA TYR A 6 -8.72 20.42 13.08
C TYR A 6 -9.59 21.57 13.59
N VAL A 7 -8.97 22.66 14.04
CA VAL A 7 -9.72 23.81 14.55
C VAL A 7 -10.52 24.43 13.40
N LYS A 8 -11.86 24.30 13.44
CA LYS A 8 -12.76 24.77 12.37
C LYS A 8 -13.28 26.19 12.58
N LYS A 9 -13.13 26.73 13.78
CA LYS A 9 -13.65 28.05 14.18
C LYS A 9 -12.69 28.73 15.13
N CYS A 10 -12.59 30.04 15.04
CA CYS A 10 -11.87 30.85 16.01
C CYS A 10 -12.60 30.79 17.38
N PRO A 11 -11.89 30.52 18.48
CA PRO A 11 -12.50 30.49 19.82
C PRO A 11 -12.93 31.87 20.33
N GLU A 12 -12.31 32.96 19.85
CA GLU A 12 -12.61 34.32 20.29
C GLU A 12 -13.79 34.95 19.52
N CYS A 13 -13.73 34.96 18.18
CA CYS A 13 -14.75 35.64 17.37
C CYS A 13 -15.77 34.71 16.72
N GLY A 14 -15.60 33.38 16.83
CA GLY A 14 -16.45 32.40 16.14
C GLY A 14 -16.28 32.36 14.62
N GLY A 15 -15.39 33.18 14.05
CA GLY A 15 -15.11 33.26 12.63
C GLY A 15 -14.58 31.94 12.05
N ILE A 16 -14.98 31.64 10.82
CA ILE A 16 -14.57 30.43 10.07
C ILE A 16 -13.37 30.74 9.15
N ASN A 17 -13.04 32.02 8.99
CA ASN A 17 -12.01 32.50 8.08
C ASN A 17 -10.60 32.35 8.69
N LEU A 18 -10.10 31.12 8.69
CA LEU A 18 -8.77 30.75 9.18
C LEU A 18 -7.76 30.73 8.02
N PHE A 19 -6.64 31.41 8.22
CA PHE A 19 -5.50 31.43 7.31
C PHE A 19 -4.39 30.51 7.82
N PHE A 20 -3.84 29.70 6.94
CA PHE A 20 -2.76 28.78 7.26
C PHE A 20 -1.43 29.36 6.79
N ASN A 21 -0.60 29.80 7.73
CA ASN A 21 0.75 30.27 7.46
C ASN A 21 1.75 29.12 7.53
N LYS A 22 2.15 28.60 6.37
CA LYS A 22 3.15 27.52 6.23
C LYS A 22 4.53 27.89 6.74
N GLU A 23 4.95 29.13 6.56
CA GLU A 23 6.33 29.55 6.87
C GLU A 23 6.58 29.60 8.38
N LYS A 24 5.55 29.98 9.15
CA LYS A 24 5.62 30.04 10.62
C LYS A 24 4.99 28.83 11.31
N GLY A 25 4.23 28.01 10.59
CA GLY A 25 3.48 26.90 11.17
C GLY A 25 2.34 27.37 12.08
N GLU A 26 1.62 28.42 11.65
CA GLU A 26 0.57 29.09 12.43
C GLU A 26 -0.79 29.05 11.71
N VAL A 27 -1.87 28.89 12.47
CA VAL A 27 -3.24 29.12 11.99
C VAL A 27 -3.75 30.44 12.55
N ILE A 28 -4.04 31.40 11.69
CA ILE A 28 -4.40 32.76 12.07
C ILE A 28 -5.84 33.04 11.66
N CYS A 29 -6.67 33.54 12.57
CA CYS A 29 -7.99 34.04 12.20
C CYS A 29 -7.85 35.39 11.47
N LYS A 30 -8.40 35.50 10.25
CA LYS A 30 -8.35 36.76 9.49
C LYS A 30 -9.26 37.85 10.05
N ASP A 31 -10.31 37.46 10.79
CA ASP A 31 -11.34 38.40 11.25
C ASP A 31 -10.92 39.11 12.55
N CYS A 32 -10.17 38.45 13.44
CA CYS A 32 -9.73 39.01 14.72
C CYS A 32 -8.20 39.01 14.93
N GLY A 33 -7.43 38.40 14.03
CA GLY A 33 -5.96 38.32 14.12
C GLY A 33 -5.42 37.30 15.13
N LEU A 34 -6.30 36.56 15.84
CA LEU A 34 -5.88 35.55 16.81
C LEU A 34 -5.10 34.41 16.14
N VAL A 35 -3.95 34.07 16.70
CA VAL A 35 -3.24 32.82 16.37
C VAL A 35 -3.89 31.68 17.15
N VAL A 36 -4.58 30.81 16.43
CA VAL A 36 -5.39 29.72 16.97
C VAL A 36 -4.53 28.50 17.29
N GLU A 37 -3.51 28.24 16.48
CA GLU A 37 -2.58 27.13 16.65
C GLU A 37 -1.19 27.58 16.20
N GLU A 38 -0.17 27.20 16.97
CA GLU A 38 1.25 27.52 16.74
C GLU A 38 2.07 26.23 16.67
N LYS A 39 3.25 26.30 16.05
CA LYS A 39 4.23 25.18 15.97
C LYS A 39 3.66 23.92 15.33
N MET A 40 2.84 24.08 14.29
CA MET A 40 2.37 22.93 13.53
C MET A 40 3.55 22.16 12.92
N VAL A 41 3.49 20.84 13.07
CA VAL A 41 4.48 19.93 12.50
C VAL A 41 4.12 19.69 11.03
N ASP A 42 5.05 19.98 10.12
CA ASP A 42 4.92 19.56 8.73
C ASP A 42 5.24 18.07 8.62
N PHE A 43 4.31 17.30 8.06
CA PHE A 43 4.50 15.87 7.77
C PHE A 43 4.90 15.64 6.30
N GLY A 44 5.10 16.71 5.55
CA GLY A 44 5.61 16.70 4.20
C GLY A 44 7.07 16.25 4.10
N GLN A 45 7.52 16.10 2.86
CA GLN A 45 8.88 15.74 2.57
C GLN A 45 9.81 16.94 2.82
N GLU A 46 10.62 16.88 3.88
CA GLU A 46 11.57 17.96 4.20
C GLU A 46 12.71 18.06 3.17
N TRP A 47 13.06 16.96 2.51
CA TRP A 47 14.18 16.91 1.57
C TRP A 47 13.74 17.14 0.13
N ARG A 48 14.47 18.02 -0.59
CA ARG A 48 14.27 18.21 -2.03
C ARG A 48 14.95 17.09 -2.81
N GLU A 49 14.17 16.42 -3.65
CA GLU A 49 14.61 15.38 -4.57
C GLU A 49 14.61 15.95 -5.99
N PHE A 50 15.78 15.99 -6.63
CA PHE A 50 15.90 16.27 -8.06
C PHE A 50 16.15 15.00 -8.87
N ASP A 51 16.63 13.94 -8.22
CA ASP A 51 16.87 12.63 -8.80
C ASP A 51 16.75 11.52 -7.73
N SER A 52 16.48 10.31 -8.20
CA SER A 52 16.30 9.07 -7.45
C SER A 52 17.51 8.66 -6.60
N GLU A 53 18.76 8.85 -7.07
CA GLU A 53 19.95 8.58 -6.23
C GLU A 53 20.09 9.57 -5.06
N GLN A 54 19.79 10.84 -5.31
CA GLN A 54 19.86 11.88 -4.28
C GLN A 54 18.79 11.66 -3.21
N SER A 55 17.63 11.16 -3.62
CA SER A 55 16.54 10.73 -2.76
C SER A 55 16.98 9.64 -1.77
N GLU A 56 17.58 8.55 -2.25
CA GLU A 56 18.01 7.44 -1.39
C GLU A 56 19.05 7.86 -0.34
N ARG A 57 19.97 8.76 -0.70
CA ARG A 57 21.01 9.24 0.24
C ARG A 57 20.49 10.22 1.28
N ARG A 58 19.44 11.00 0.96
CA ARG A 58 18.91 12.07 1.82
C ARG A 58 17.77 11.60 2.72
N ARG A 59 17.07 10.53 2.35
CA ARG A 59 16.05 9.90 3.21
C ARG A 59 16.70 9.41 4.50
N ARG A 60 16.30 10.02 5.63
CA ARG A 60 16.66 9.52 6.97
C ARG A 60 15.85 8.30 7.40
N THR A 61 14.71 8.09 6.77
CA THR A 61 13.78 6.99 7.04
C THR A 61 13.80 5.95 5.94
N GLY A 62 13.20 4.79 6.21
CA GLY A 62 13.07 3.70 5.23
C GLY A 62 12.16 4.05 4.05
N ALA A 63 11.91 3.06 3.20
CA ALA A 63 10.99 3.19 2.07
C ALA A 63 9.56 3.55 2.53
N PRO A 64 8.77 4.26 1.71
CA PRO A 64 7.36 4.49 2.00
C PRO A 64 6.59 3.17 2.10
N THR A 65 5.54 3.16 2.91
CA THR A 65 4.70 1.98 3.04
C THR A 65 3.92 1.73 1.76
N THR A 66 3.72 0.46 1.40
CA THR A 66 2.99 0.05 0.19
C THR A 66 2.21 -1.23 0.42
N TYR A 67 0.94 -1.25 0.03
CA TYR A 67 0.08 -2.43 0.07
C TYR A 67 0.55 -3.55 -0.86
N THR A 68 1.41 -3.26 -1.83
CA THR A 68 2.03 -4.30 -2.68
C THR A 68 2.95 -5.25 -1.90
N GLN A 69 3.39 -4.85 -0.71
CA GLN A 69 4.17 -5.69 0.21
C GLN A 69 3.27 -6.25 1.32
N TYR A 70 3.47 -7.52 1.67
CA TYR A 70 2.62 -8.23 2.64
C TYR A 70 2.64 -7.62 4.05
N ASP A 71 3.75 -6.97 4.43
CA ASP A 71 3.97 -6.27 5.70
C ASP A 71 4.00 -4.75 5.51
N GLN A 72 3.47 -4.27 4.38
CA GLN A 72 3.50 -2.88 3.96
C GLN A 72 4.90 -2.26 3.86
N GLY A 73 5.97 -3.07 3.77
CA GLY A 73 7.35 -2.59 3.72
C GLY A 73 7.96 -2.30 5.10
N LEU A 74 7.33 -2.78 6.17
CA LEU A 74 7.85 -2.67 7.53
C LEU A 74 8.95 -3.70 7.84
N GLY A 75 8.94 -4.83 7.13
CA GLY A 75 9.93 -5.88 7.33
C GLY A 75 11.27 -5.54 6.70
N THR A 76 12.34 -6.09 7.29
CA THR A 76 13.68 -6.06 6.71
C THR A 76 14.07 -7.46 6.27
N GLU A 77 14.76 -7.59 5.14
CA GLU A 77 15.29 -8.87 4.67
C GLU A 77 16.74 -9.07 5.14
N VAL A 78 17.05 -10.25 5.68
CA VAL A 78 18.43 -10.62 6.03
C VAL A 78 19.24 -10.89 4.76
N GLY A 79 19.83 -9.82 4.23
CA GLY A 79 20.74 -9.76 3.09
C GLY A 79 20.17 -10.28 1.76
N ARG A 80 20.96 -10.15 0.72
CA ARG A 80 20.62 -10.51 -0.67
C ARG A 80 21.37 -11.77 -1.09
N LYS A 81 20.96 -12.38 -2.21
CA LYS A 81 21.69 -13.52 -2.80
C LYS A 81 23.11 -13.13 -3.21
N ALA A 82 23.33 -11.87 -3.60
CA ALA A 82 24.64 -11.34 -3.94
C ALA A 82 25.62 -11.35 -2.75
N ASP A 83 25.14 -11.09 -1.53
CA ASP A 83 25.97 -11.07 -0.31
C ASP A 83 26.59 -12.45 -0.03
N LEU A 84 26.01 -13.53 -0.56
CA LEU A 84 26.56 -14.88 -0.43
C LEU A 84 27.94 -15.03 -1.06
N TYR A 85 28.25 -14.24 -2.10
CA TYR A 85 29.56 -14.27 -2.75
C TYR A 85 30.64 -13.59 -1.89
N SER A 86 30.26 -12.56 -1.11
CA SER A 86 31.16 -11.80 -0.24
C SER A 86 31.42 -12.44 1.13
N LEU A 87 30.67 -13.48 1.51
CA LEU A 87 30.75 -14.10 2.83
C LEU A 87 31.71 -15.31 2.86
N GLY A 88 32.49 -15.43 3.94
CA GLY A 88 33.28 -16.65 4.22
C GLY A 88 32.43 -17.86 4.64
N LYS A 89 32.98 -19.08 4.55
CA LYS A 89 32.24 -20.36 4.75
C LYS A 89 31.45 -20.43 6.07
N LYS A 90 32.04 -20.01 7.20
CA LYS A 90 31.37 -19.96 8.52
C LYS A 90 30.20 -18.95 8.54
N SER A 91 30.40 -17.79 7.92
CA SER A 91 29.39 -16.73 7.82
C SER A 91 28.22 -17.13 6.91
N LYS A 92 28.47 -17.91 5.84
CA LYS A 92 27.41 -18.48 4.98
C LYS A 92 26.45 -19.37 5.76
N ASN A 93 26.95 -20.26 6.61
CA ASN A 93 26.08 -21.12 7.44
C ASN A 93 25.22 -20.30 8.41
N LYS A 94 25.80 -19.25 9.04
CA LYS A 94 25.04 -18.31 9.87
C LYS A 94 23.95 -17.59 9.06
N PHE A 95 24.28 -17.11 7.86
CA PHE A 95 23.35 -16.43 6.95
C PHE A 95 22.16 -17.32 6.58
N PHE A 96 22.40 -18.56 6.12
CA PHE A 96 21.33 -19.51 5.81
C PHE A 96 20.45 -19.82 7.03
N ARG A 97 21.06 -19.95 8.22
CA ARG A 97 20.32 -20.17 9.45
C ARG A 97 19.41 -18.99 9.79
N LEU A 98 19.91 -17.76 9.70
CA LEU A 98 19.13 -16.55 9.97
C LEU A 98 17.97 -16.40 8.98
N ARG A 99 18.20 -16.58 7.66
CA ARG A 99 17.12 -16.56 6.66
C ARG A 99 16.07 -17.64 6.91
N LYS A 100 16.50 -18.86 7.27
CA LYS A 100 15.58 -19.95 7.63
C LYS A 100 14.70 -19.57 8.83
N TRP A 101 15.20 -18.83 9.82
CA TRP A 101 14.39 -18.36 10.94
C TRP A 101 13.42 -17.24 10.53
N GLN A 102 13.88 -16.28 9.72
CA GLN A 102 13.05 -15.20 9.23
C GLN A 102 11.83 -15.71 8.44
N TYR A 103 12.01 -16.67 7.53
CA TYR A 103 10.87 -17.21 6.76
C TYR A 103 9.95 -18.13 7.57
N ARG A 104 10.41 -18.69 8.69
CA ARG A 104 9.59 -19.59 9.52
C ARG A 104 8.58 -18.85 10.38
N ILE A 105 8.89 -17.63 10.79
CA ILE A 105 7.99 -16.78 11.58
C ILE A 105 7.07 -16.06 10.60
N SER A 106 6.06 -16.77 10.07
CA SER A 106 5.05 -16.12 9.23
C SER A 106 3.67 -16.72 9.47
N THR A 107 2.70 -15.84 9.71
CA THR A 107 1.31 -16.23 9.94
C THR A 107 0.68 -16.82 8.67
N ALA A 108 -0.44 -17.54 8.80
CA ALA A 108 -1.16 -18.08 7.63
C ALA A 108 -1.60 -16.97 6.67
N ILE A 109 -1.98 -15.81 7.21
CA ILE A 109 -2.37 -14.60 6.46
C ILE A 109 -1.17 -14.08 5.67
N GLU A 110 -0.02 -13.87 6.30
CA GLU A 110 1.18 -13.37 5.62
C GLU A 110 1.67 -14.32 4.53
N ARG A 111 1.64 -15.64 4.77
CA ARG A 111 2.01 -16.62 3.74
C ARG A 111 1.07 -16.54 2.54
N ASN A 112 -0.22 -16.35 2.76
CA ASN A 112 -1.18 -16.14 1.68
C ASN A 112 -0.90 -14.83 0.93
N LEU A 113 -0.71 -13.72 1.65
CA LEU A 113 -0.42 -12.41 1.05
C LEU A 113 0.87 -12.44 0.23
N LYS A 114 1.94 -13.11 0.70
CA LYS A 114 3.19 -13.25 -0.05
C LYS A 114 2.99 -13.88 -1.44
N LEU A 115 2.21 -14.96 -1.49
CA LEU A 115 1.92 -15.65 -2.76
C LEU A 115 0.97 -14.84 -3.63
N ALA A 116 -0.10 -14.31 -3.05
CA ALA A 116 -1.13 -13.60 -3.79
C ALA A 116 -0.65 -12.27 -4.35
N LEU A 117 0.14 -11.50 -3.60
CA LEU A 117 0.69 -10.23 -4.06
C LEU A 117 1.75 -10.44 -5.16
N ALA A 118 2.50 -11.55 -5.10
CA ALA A 118 3.40 -11.94 -6.19
C ALA A 118 2.62 -12.28 -7.47
N GLU A 119 1.51 -13.00 -7.35
CA GLU A 119 0.63 -13.32 -8.48
C GLU A 119 -0.07 -12.08 -9.03
N LEU A 120 -0.56 -11.20 -8.15
CA LEU A 120 -1.15 -9.92 -8.52
C LEU A 120 -0.17 -9.07 -9.32
N LYS A 121 1.09 -9.00 -8.87
CA LYS A 121 2.16 -8.28 -9.59
C LYS A 121 2.46 -8.91 -10.95
N ARG A 122 2.45 -10.25 -11.06
CA ARG A 122 2.61 -10.95 -12.34
C ARG A 122 1.50 -10.57 -13.34
N VAL A 123 0.23 -10.64 -12.92
CA VAL A 123 -0.93 -10.31 -13.76
C VAL A 123 -0.96 -8.82 -14.10
N SER A 124 -0.71 -7.94 -13.12
CA SER A 124 -0.60 -6.49 -13.31
C SER A 124 0.46 -6.13 -14.36
N SER A 125 1.64 -6.74 -14.25
CA SER A 125 2.74 -6.53 -15.20
C SER A 125 2.40 -7.05 -16.60
N TYR A 126 1.72 -8.19 -16.72
CA TYR A 126 1.28 -8.74 -18.01
C TYR A 126 0.30 -7.79 -18.71
N LEU A 127 -0.66 -7.24 -17.96
CA LEU A 127 -1.66 -6.28 -18.45
C LEU A 127 -1.16 -4.82 -18.54
N LYS A 128 0.12 -4.59 -18.20
CA LYS A 128 0.79 -3.29 -18.17
C LYS A 128 -0.02 -2.24 -17.39
N LEU A 129 -0.54 -2.63 -16.22
CA LEU A 129 -1.33 -1.73 -15.38
C LEU A 129 -0.44 -0.69 -14.68
N PRO A 130 -0.96 0.52 -14.42
CA PRO A 130 -0.23 1.52 -13.66
C PRO A 130 -0.09 1.11 -12.19
N LYS A 131 0.98 1.59 -11.53
CA LYS A 131 1.25 1.28 -10.11
C LYS A 131 0.11 1.65 -9.16
N SER A 132 -0.66 2.70 -9.48
CA SER A 132 -1.84 3.09 -8.69
C SER A 132 -2.90 1.98 -8.65
N VAL A 133 -3.14 1.31 -9.77
CA VAL A 133 -4.08 0.19 -9.86
C VAL A 133 -3.54 -1.03 -9.12
N GLU A 134 -2.24 -1.31 -9.23
CA GLU A 134 -1.58 -2.40 -8.49
C GLU A 134 -1.71 -2.20 -6.97
N GLU A 135 -1.45 -0.98 -6.50
CA GLU A 135 -1.55 -0.61 -5.09
C GLU A 135 -2.99 -0.77 -4.55
N GLU A 136 -3.99 -0.28 -5.29
CA GLU A 136 -5.38 -0.40 -4.90
C GLU A 136 -5.86 -1.86 -4.95
N ALA A 137 -5.45 -2.64 -5.95
CA ALA A 137 -5.77 -4.06 -6.03
C ALA A 137 -5.16 -4.83 -4.84
N ALA A 138 -3.91 -4.53 -4.47
CA ALA A 138 -3.25 -5.12 -3.32
C ALA A 138 -3.95 -4.75 -2.01
N ARG A 139 -4.43 -3.51 -1.88
CA ARG A 139 -5.26 -3.06 -0.75
C ARG A 139 -6.58 -3.84 -0.67
N ILE A 140 -7.30 -3.97 -1.79
CA ILE A 140 -8.57 -4.73 -1.89
C ILE A 140 -8.34 -6.19 -1.50
N TYR A 141 -7.31 -6.83 -2.04
CA TYR A 141 -6.97 -8.21 -1.72
C TYR A 141 -6.64 -8.39 -0.23
N THR A 142 -5.84 -7.47 0.33
CA THR A 142 -5.49 -7.51 1.76
C THR A 142 -6.72 -7.42 2.65
N MET A 143 -7.67 -6.51 2.33
CA MET A 143 -8.95 -6.43 3.04
C MET A 143 -9.77 -7.72 2.91
N ALA A 144 -9.78 -8.35 1.73
CA ALA A 144 -10.48 -9.60 1.49
C ALA A 144 -9.91 -10.76 2.33
N VAL A 145 -8.58 -10.86 2.45
CA VAL A 145 -7.92 -11.87 3.30
C VAL A 145 -8.24 -11.62 4.77
N GLN A 146 -8.15 -10.37 5.25
CA GLN A 146 -8.43 -10.02 6.64
C GLN A 146 -9.88 -10.34 7.04
N ARG A 147 -10.84 -10.17 6.12
CA ARG A 147 -12.24 -10.55 6.33
C ARG A 147 -12.55 -12.03 6.04
N GLY A 148 -11.54 -12.83 5.69
CA GLY A 148 -11.72 -14.27 5.42
C GLY A 148 -12.45 -14.61 4.12
N LEU A 149 -12.59 -13.64 3.20
CA LEU A 149 -13.35 -13.78 1.94
C LEU A 149 -12.69 -14.70 0.91
N VAL A 150 -11.42 -15.04 1.12
CA VAL A 150 -10.63 -15.93 0.25
C VAL A 150 -10.89 -17.41 0.54
N ARG A 151 -11.44 -17.75 1.72
CA ARG A 151 -11.71 -19.15 2.09
C ARG A 151 -12.77 -19.75 1.17
N GLY A 152 -12.48 -20.95 0.64
CA GLY A 152 -13.37 -21.66 -0.28
C GLY A 152 -13.30 -21.19 -1.74
N ARG A 153 -12.34 -20.33 -2.09
CA ARG A 153 -12.08 -19.88 -3.46
C ARG A 153 -10.60 -20.05 -3.79
N SER A 154 -10.26 -20.13 -5.07
CA SER A 154 -8.86 -20.05 -5.50
C SER A 154 -8.30 -18.66 -5.23
N MET A 155 -7.03 -18.60 -4.84
CA MET A 155 -6.34 -17.35 -4.54
C MET A 155 -6.29 -16.47 -5.78
N GLU A 156 -5.99 -17.09 -6.92
CA GLU A 156 -5.85 -16.53 -8.24
C GLU A 156 -7.15 -15.87 -8.72
N SER A 157 -8.30 -16.50 -8.45
CA SER A 157 -9.63 -15.94 -8.77
C SER A 157 -9.94 -14.69 -7.96
N VAL A 158 -9.55 -14.66 -6.67
CA VAL A 158 -9.71 -13.47 -5.82
C VAL A 158 -8.77 -12.35 -6.28
N VAL A 159 -7.53 -12.69 -6.66
CA VAL A 159 -6.57 -11.73 -7.23
C VAL A 159 -7.12 -11.11 -8.52
N ALA A 160 -7.62 -11.92 -9.45
CA ALA A 160 -8.22 -11.43 -10.70
C ALA A 160 -9.45 -10.55 -10.41
N GLY A 161 -10.31 -10.94 -9.47
CA GLY A 161 -11.46 -10.12 -9.05
C GLY A 161 -11.07 -8.78 -8.42
N ALA A 162 -10.02 -8.76 -7.60
CA ALA A 162 -9.50 -7.54 -6.98
C ALA A 162 -8.87 -6.60 -8.01
N LEU A 163 -8.09 -7.13 -8.95
CA LEU A 163 -7.52 -6.37 -10.07
C LEU A 163 -8.61 -5.76 -10.94
N TYR A 164 -9.66 -6.51 -11.27
CA TYR A 164 -10.78 -6.00 -12.03
C TYR A 164 -11.50 -4.85 -11.32
N ALA A 165 -11.73 -4.98 -10.00
CA ALA A 165 -12.33 -3.93 -9.19
C ALA A 165 -11.46 -2.66 -9.14
N ALA A 166 -10.14 -2.80 -9.00
CA ALA A 166 -9.20 -1.67 -9.01
C ALA A 166 -9.16 -0.99 -10.38
N CYS A 167 -9.09 -1.76 -11.47
CA CYS A 167 -9.14 -1.24 -12.84
C CYS A 167 -10.40 -0.40 -13.09
N ARG A 168 -11.55 -0.87 -12.60
CA ARG A 168 -12.83 -0.15 -12.67
C ARG A 168 -12.81 1.17 -11.87
N ARG A 169 -12.31 1.17 -10.63
CA ARG A 169 -12.23 2.37 -9.78
C ARG A 169 -11.28 3.44 -10.31
N HIS A 170 -10.22 3.04 -11.00
CA HIS A 170 -9.23 3.95 -11.55
C HIS A 170 -9.51 4.36 -13.01
N GLU A 171 -10.69 4.04 -13.53
CA GLU A 171 -11.08 4.34 -14.91
C GLU A 171 -10.07 3.80 -15.95
N VAL A 172 -9.43 2.67 -15.63
CA VAL A 172 -8.56 1.90 -16.54
C VAL A 172 -9.31 0.63 -16.93
N PRO A 173 -10.36 0.71 -17.77
CA PRO A 173 -11.18 -0.45 -18.07
C PRO A 173 -10.32 -1.53 -18.74
N ARG A 174 -10.48 -2.74 -18.22
CA ARG A 174 -10.01 -3.99 -18.82
C ARG A 174 -11.20 -4.89 -19.02
N THR A 175 -11.15 -5.73 -20.02
CA THR A 175 -12.20 -6.71 -20.27
C THR A 175 -12.00 -7.93 -19.35
N LEU A 176 -13.08 -8.65 -19.08
CA LEU A 176 -12.96 -9.91 -18.34
C LEU A 176 -12.18 -10.98 -19.13
N ASP A 177 -12.14 -10.86 -20.47
CA ASP A 177 -11.39 -11.76 -21.33
C ASP A 177 -9.87 -11.54 -21.17
N GLU A 178 -9.42 -10.28 -21.16
CA GLU A 178 -8.02 -9.93 -20.90
C GLU A 178 -7.54 -10.44 -19.52
N LEU A 179 -8.37 -10.29 -18.48
CA LEU A 179 -8.02 -10.83 -17.16
C LEU A 179 -8.02 -12.36 -17.14
N SER A 180 -8.97 -12.99 -17.82
CA SER A 180 -9.05 -14.44 -17.92
C SER A 180 -7.80 -15.03 -18.58
N GLU A 181 -7.33 -14.42 -19.67
CA GLU A 181 -6.09 -14.79 -20.35
C GLU A 181 -4.85 -14.58 -19.47
N ALA A 182 -4.76 -13.43 -18.79
CA ALA A 182 -3.61 -13.10 -17.96
C ALA A 182 -3.49 -13.95 -16.68
N SER A 183 -4.63 -14.28 -16.05
CA SER A 183 -4.69 -15.05 -14.80
C SER A 183 -4.89 -16.55 -14.99
N GLY A 184 -5.26 -17.01 -16.20
CA GLY A 184 -5.59 -18.41 -16.45
C GLY A 184 -6.87 -18.90 -15.75
N ILE A 185 -7.76 -17.97 -15.34
CA ILE A 185 -9.02 -18.27 -14.65
C ILE A 185 -10.17 -18.04 -15.60
N GLU A 186 -11.21 -18.88 -15.56
CA GLU A 186 -12.37 -18.72 -16.42
C GLU A 186 -13.05 -17.34 -16.22
N LYS A 187 -13.39 -16.67 -17.32
CA LYS A 187 -14.14 -15.40 -17.33
C LYS A 187 -15.33 -15.37 -16.38
N LYS A 188 -16.10 -16.47 -16.35
CA LYS A 188 -17.30 -16.61 -15.50
C LYS A 188 -16.95 -16.62 -14.02
N GLU A 189 -15.81 -17.20 -13.65
CA GLU A 189 -15.31 -17.23 -12.30
C GLU A 189 -14.81 -15.85 -11.87
N VAL A 190 -13.99 -15.18 -12.70
CA VAL A 190 -13.54 -13.80 -12.43
C VAL A 190 -14.72 -12.86 -12.17
N GLY A 191 -15.75 -12.91 -13.02
CA GLY A 191 -16.96 -12.09 -12.86
C GLY A 191 -17.82 -12.45 -11.64
N ARG A 192 -17.81 -13.70 -11.16
CA ARG A 192 -18.47 -14.10 -9.91
C ARG A 192 -17.70 -13.58 -8.70
N THR A 193 -16.39 -13.78 -8.69
CA THR A 193 -15.52 -13.39 -7.58
C THR A 193 -15.46 -11.87 -7.42
N TYR A 194 -15.39 -11.13 -8.52
CA TYR A 194 -15.51 -9.67 -8.53
C TYR A 194 -16.81 -9.19 -7.86
N ARG A 195 -17.97 -9.71 -8.26
CA ARG A 195 -19.27 -9.31 -7.69
C ARG A 195 -19.39 -9.67 -6.21
N PHE A 196 -18.79 -10.78 -5.81
CA PHE A 196 -18.75 -11.18 -4.41
C PHE A 196 -17.89 -10.21 -3.59
N ILE A 197 -16.64 -9.97 -4.01
CA ILE A 197 -15.70 -9.09 -3.29
C ILE A 197 -16.25 -7.66 -3.18
N THR A 198 -16.76 -7.11 -4.28
CA THR A 198 -17.30 -5.73 -4.29
C THR A 198 -18.48 -5.57 -3.36
N ARG A 199 -19.37 -6.56 -3.27
CA ARG A 199 -20.50 -6.57 -2.35
C ARG A 199 -20.05 -6.66 -0.89
N GLU A 200 -19.21 -7.63 -0.55
CA GLU A 200 -18.75 -7.87 0.82
C GLU A 200 -17.83 -6.77 1.35
N LEU A 201 -17.07 -6.12 0.46
CA LEU A 201 -16.20 -4.99 0.81
C LEU A 201 -16.89 -3.63 0.66
N GLN A 202 -18.15 -3.59 0.20
CA GLN A 202 -18.91 -2.36 -0.04
C GLN A 202 -18.13 -1.35 -0.90
N ILE A 203 -17.45 -1.86 -1.92
CA ILE A 203 -16.64 -1.03 -2.82
C ILE A 203 -17.59 -0.33 -3.78
N SER A 204 -17.73 0.98 -3.63
CA SER A 204 -18.32 1.82 -4.68
C SER A 204 -17.35 1.92 -5.85
N ILE A 205 -17.91 1.82 -7.05
CA ILE A 205 -17.21 1.90 -8.33
C ILE A 205 -17.85 3.04 -9.10
#